data_AF-J3EH59-F1
#
_entry.id   AF-J3EH59-F1
#
_cell.length_a   1.000
_cell.length_b   1.000
_cell.length_c   1.000
_cell.angle_alpha   90.00
_cell.angle_beta   90.00
_cell.angle_gamma   90.00
#
_symmetry.space_group_name_H-M   'P 1'
#
loop_
_entity.id
_entity.type
_entity.pdbx_description
1 polymer ?
#
loop_
_entity_poly.entity_id
_entity_poly.type
_entity_poly.pdbx_seq_one_letter_code
_entity_poly.pdbx_strand_id
1 'polypeptide(L)'
;MKVLAGLVGGLILAILVSMLVVIAIAASPSVSGLKGAIAFFVTWIIAVAIAVYAPTPGKAWRRLLIASGIAAFMLPLSGIIFTGSHIATISGAHSGAEAAGAAIGGTLVSGFLGFVGFFLGVIFLIIGLLVGRDKQIVYIQPPPNS
;
A
#
# COMPACT_ATOMS: atom_id res chain seq x y z
N MET A 1 -10.98 -13.33 -15.96
CA MET A 1 -10.97 -12.69 -14.61
C MET A 1 -9.58 -12.43 -14.01
N LYS A 2 -8.55 -13.28 -14.22
CA LYS A 2 -7.20 -13.03 -13.64
C LYS A 2 -6.56 -11.72 -14.12
N VAL A 3 -6.67 -11.44 -15.42
CA VAL A 3 -6.17 -10.20 -16.02
C VAL A 3 -6.88 -8.98 -15.43
N LEU A 4 -8.20 -9.05 -15.21
CA LEU A 4 -8.96 -7.99 -14.56
C LEU A 4 -8.47 -7.74 -13.12
N ALA A 5 -8.18 -8.81 -12.37
CA ALA A 5 -7.59 -8.69 -11.03
C ALA A 5 -6.22 -8.00 -11.08
N GLY A 6 -5.38 -8.36 -12.05
CA GLY A 6 -4.08 -7.71 -12.28
C GLY A 6 -4.19 -6.23 -12.64
N LEU A 7 -5.07 -5.89 -13.57
CA LEU A 7 -5.27 -4.51 -14.01
C LEU A 7 -5.82 -3.63 -12.87
N VAL A 8 -6.91 -4.06 -12.22
CA VAL A 8 -7.61 -3.26 -11.21
C VAL A 8 -6.92 -3.35 -9.85
N GLY A 9 -6.68 -4.56 -9.35
CA GLY A 9 -5.98 -4.76 -8.07
C GLY A 9 -4.53 -4.30 -8.12
N GLY A 10 -3.86 -4.45 -9.27
CA GLY A 10 -2.53 -3.91 -9.47
C GLY A 10 -2.49 -2.40 -9.56
N LEU A 11 -3.54 -1.75 -10.10
CA LEU A 11 -3.64 -0.29 -10.11
C LEU A 11 -3.71 0.25 -8.69
N ILE A 12 -4.52 -0.36 -7.82
CA ILE A 12 -4.62 0.01 -6.40
C ILE A 12 -3.25 -0.08 -5.73
N LEU A 13 -2.56 -1.22 -5.90
CA LEU A 13 -1.22 -1.41 -5.35
C LEU A 13 -0.22 -0.39 -5.88
N ALA A 14 -0.23 -0.13 -7.19
CA ALA A 14 0.68 0.80 -7.84
C ALA A 14 0.49 2.23 -7.36
N ILE A 15 -0.76 2.68 -7.15
CA ILE A 15 -1.05 4.00 -6.59
C ILE A 15 -0.47 4.11 -5.18
N LEU A 16 -0.72 3.11 -4.32
CA LEU A 16 -0.21 3.12 -2.94
C LEU A 16 1.32 3.15 -2.91
N VAL A 17 1.98 2.31 -3.70
CA VAL A 17 3.45 2.28 -3.75
C VAL A 17 4.03 3.56 -4.34
N SER A 18 3.39 4.13 -5.36
CA SER A 18 3.79 5.43 -5.91
C SER A 18 3.70 6.53 -4.85
N MET A 19 2.59 6.59 -4.10
CA MET A 19 2.43 7.54 -2.99
C MET A 19 3.52 7.37 -1.93
N LEU A 20 3.84 6.12 -1.53
CA LEU A 20 4.92 5.85 -0.58
C LEU A 20 6.26 6.41 -1.05
N VAL A 21 6.60 6.20 -2.32
CA VAL A 21 7.87 6.68 -2.91
C VAL A 21 7.89 8.20 -3.00
N VAL A 22 6.80 8.83 -3.41
CA VAL A 22 6.69 10.29 -3.49
C VAL A 22 6.84 10.93 -2.12
N ILE A 23 6.16 10.40 -1.09
CA ILE A 23 6.22 10.93 0.27
C ILE A 23 7.61 10.72 0.89
N ALA A 24 8.19 9.53 0.73
CA ALA A 24 9.51 9.22 1.26
C ALA A 24 10.64 10.08 0.67
N ILE A 25 10.48 10.55 -0.58
CA ILE A 25 11.49 11.35 -1.30
C ILE A 25 11.01 12.81 -1.45
N ALA A 26 9.98 13.23 -0.73
CA ALA A 26 9.40 14.56 -0.88
C ALA A 26 10.39 15.70 -0.52
N ALA A 27 11.44 15.40 0.27
CA ALA A 27 12.54 16.33 0.53
C ALA A 27 13.38 16.66 -0.73
N SER A 28 13.21 15.95 -1.85
CA SER A 28 13.85 16.23 -3.14
C SER A 28 12.80 16.38 -4.25
N PRO A 29 12.13 17.55 -4.36
CA PRO A 29 10.98 17.74 -5.24
C PRO A 29 11.30 17.56 -6.73
N SER A 30 12.54 17.85 -7.15
CA SER A 30 12.97 17.76 -8.55
C SER A 30 12.96 16.34 -9.12
N VAL A 31 13.02 15.32 -8.25
CA VAL A 31 13.05 13.91 -8.67
C VAL A 31 11.88 13.09 -8.14
N SER A 32 11.08 13.63 -7.20
CA SER A 32 10.00 12.89 -6.54
C SER A 32 8.92 12.43 -7.53
N GLY A 33 8.50 13.32 -8.44
CA GLY A 33 7.48 13.01 -9.45
C GLY A 33 7.92 11.91 -10.42
N LEU A 34 9.14 12.01 -10.95
CA LEU A 34 9.68 11.00 -11.87
C LEU A 34 9.84 9.64 -11.18
N LYS A 35 10.40 9.62 -9.96
CA LYS A 35 10.56 8.37 -9.19
C LYS A 35 9.21 7.76 -8.82
N GLY A 36 8.22 8.58 -8.47
CA GLY A 36 6.85 8.15 -8.22
C GLY A 36 6.20 7.51 -9.45
N ALA A 37 6.38 8.10 -10.64
CA ALA A 37 5.87 7.56 -11.89
C ALA A 37 6.56 6.24 -12.28
N ILE A 38 7.88 6.15 -12.13
CA ILE A 38 8.63 4.91 -12.37
C ILE A 38 8.13 3.82 -11.41
N ALA A 39 8.04 4.13 -10.11
CA ALA A 39 7.54 3.20 -9.11
C ALA A 39 6.12 2.73 -9.40
N PHE A 40 5.25 3.62 -9.88
CA PHE A 40 3.90 3.29 -10.32
C PHE A 40 3.92 2.24 -11.45
N PHE A 41 4.58 2.54 -12.58
CA PHE A 41 4.55 1.65 -13.75
C PHE A 41 5.23 0.31 -13.46
N VAL A 42 6.37 0.32 -12.77
CA VAL A 42 7.09 -0.91 -12.38
C VAL A 42 6.22 -1.77 -11.48
N THR A 43 5.63 -1.18 -10.43
CA THR A 43 4.76 -1.93 -9.50
C THR A 43 3.52 -2.47 -10.23
N TRP A 44 2.93 -1.68 -11.12
CA TRP A 44 1.75 -2.09 -11.87
C TRP A 44 2.02 -3.29 -12.78
N ILE A 45 3.14 -3.27 -13.53
CA ILE A 45 3.56 -4.38 -14.38
C ILE A 45 3.81 -5.64 -13.54
N ILE A 46 4.51 -5.50 -12.41
CA ILE A 46 4.76 -6.61 -11.47
C ILE A 46 3.42 -7.18 -10.93
N ALA A 47 2.48 -6.31 -10.58
CA ALA A 47 1.17 -6.73 -10.08
C ALA A 47 0.35 -7.49 -11.13
N VAL A 48 0.37 -7.04 -12.38
CA VAL A 48 -0.23 -7.77 -13.50
C VAL A 48 0.41 -9.14 -13.67
N ALA A 49 1.75 -9.23 -13.63
CA ALA A 49 2.46 -10.50 -13.70
C ALA A 49 2.04 -11.45 -12.56
N ILE A 50 2.01 -10.96 -11.31
CA ILE A 50 1.58 -11.74 -10.13
C ILE A 50 0.17 -12.30 -10.32
N ALA A 51 -0.74 -11.53 -10.92
CA ALA A 51 -2.11 -11.96 -11.16
C ALA A 51 -2.23 -13.03 -12.25
N VAL A 52 -1.46 -12.90 -13.33
CA VAL A 52 -1.44 -13.87 -14.44
C VAL A 52 -0.88 -15.21 -13.98
N TYR A 53 0.19 -15.21 -13.18
CA TYR A 53 0.79 -16.43 -12.62
C TYR A 53 0.03 -17.02 -11.42
N ALA A 54 -1.09 -16.43 -11.00
CA ALA A 54 -1.89 -16.98 -9.91
C ALA A 54 -2.66 -18.25 -10.36
N PRO A 55 -2.75 -19.31 -9.54
CA PRO A 55 -3.46 -20.54 -9.89
C PRO A 55 -4.94 -20.32 -10.21
N THR A 56 -5.61 -19.48 -9.41
CA THR A 56 -7.03 -19.15 -9.57
C THR A 56 -7.26 -17.63 -9.51
N PRO A 57 -8.35 -17.10 -10.11
CA PRO A 57 -8.70 -15.69 -9.99
C PRO A 57 -8.84 -15.21 -8.54
N GLY A 58 -9.38 -16.05 -7.64
CA GLY A 58 -9.45 -15.74 -6.21
C GLY A 58 -8.07 -15.59 -5.57
N LYS A 59 -7.10 -16.45 -5.92
CA LYS A 59 -5.72 -16.34 -5.44
C LYS A 59 -5.00 -15.10 -5.99
N ALA A 60 -5.33 -14.65 -7.20
CA ALA A 60 -4.81 -13.39 -7.76
C ALA A 60 -5.25 -12.18 -6.92
N TRP A 61 -6.56 -12.05 -6.67
CA TRP A 61 -7.11 -10.99 -5.82
C TRP A 61 -6.55 -11.02 -4.41
N ARG A 62 -6.45 -12.21 -3.80
CA ARG A 62 -5.83 -12.39 -2.48
C ARG A 62 -4.43 -11.80 -2.40
N ARG A 63 -3.55 -12.17 -3.35
CA ARG A 63 -2.15 -11.69 -3.37
C ARG A 63 -2.08 -10.16 -3.49
N LEU A 64 -2.86 -9.58 -4.40
CA LEU A 64 -2.85 -8.14 -4.66
C LEU A 64 -3.46 -7.32 -3.52
N LEU A 65 -4.54 -7.80 -2.91
CA LEU A 65 -5.17 -7.13 -1.77
C LEU A 65 -4.29 -7.20 -0.52
N ILE A 66 -3.65 -8.35 -0.25
CA ILE A 66 -2.69 -8.45 0.85
C ILE A 66 -1.51 -7.50 0.61
N ALA A 67 -0.95 -7.47 -0.60
CA ALA A 67 0.13 -6.55 -0.94
C ALA A 67 -0.30 -5.08 -0.79
N SER A 68 -1.52 -4.74 -1.19
CA SER A 68 -2.10 -3.40 -1.03
C SER A 68 -2.30 -3.04 0.43
N GLY A 69 -2.73 -4.00 1.26
CA GLY A 69 -2.84 -3.82 2.71
C GLY A 69 -1.49 -3.55 3.38
N ILE A 70 -0.45 -4.30 2.98
CA ILE A 70 0.92 -4.05 3.45
C ILE A 70 1.39 -2.66 3.03
N ALA A 71 1.22 -2.28 1.76
CA ALA A 71 1.58 -0.95 1.27
C ALA A 71 0.82 0.16 2.02
N ALA A 72 -0.47 -0.03 2.29
CA ALA A 72 -1.26 0.92 3.07
C ALA A 72 -0.74 1.08 4.51
N PHE A 73 -0.33 -0.01 5.18
CA PHE A 73 0.32 0.06 6.50
C PHE A 73 1.71 0.71 6.48
N MET A 74 2.34 0.85 5.31
CA MET A 74 3.57 1.61 5.18
C MET A 74 3.33 3.12 5.04
N LEU A 75 2.12 3.58 4.72
CA LEU A 75 1.82 5.02 4.59
C LEU A 75 2.02 5.80 5.91
N PRO A 76 1.59 5.29 7.09
CA PRO A 76 1.90 5.91 8.38
C PRO A 76 3.40 6.06 8.61
N LEU A 77 4.19 5.02 8.29
CA LEU A 77 5.65 5.04 8.45
C LEU A 77 6.29 6.08 7.51
N SER A 78 5.79 6.16 6.28
CA SER A 78 6.23 7.16 5.29
C SER A 78 5.93 8.59 5.76
N GLY A 79 4.75 8.84 6.36
CA GLY A 79 4.40 10.13 6.95
C GLY A 79 5.34 10.56 8.07
N ILE A 80 5.69 9.64 8.97
CA ILE A 80 6.65 9.91 10.06
C ILE A 80 8.03 10.27 9.49
N ILE A 81 8.52 9.51 8.50
CA ILE A 81 9.80 9.78 7.83
C ILE A 81 9.78 11.15 7.14
N PHE A 82 8.70 11.47 6.43
CA PHE A 82 8.50 12.77 5.79
C PHE A 82 8.56 13.90 6.81
N THR A 83 7.82 13.79 7.92
CA THR A 83 7.77 14.84 8.95
C THR A 83 9.12 15.04 9.63
N GLY A 84 9.79 13.96 10.00
CA GLY A 84 11.12 14.01 10.60
C GLY A 84 12.15 14.66 9.67
N SER A 85 12.17 14.25 8.39
CA SER A 85 13.09 14.82 7.39
C SER A 85 12.80 16.29 7.08
N HIS A 86 11.53 16.67 7.01
CA HIS A 86 11.13 18.06 6.73
C HIS A 86 11.46 19.01 7.90
N ILE A 87 11.25 18.59 9.15
CA ILE A 87 11.64 19.36 10.34
C ILE A 87 13.17 19.48 10.41
N ALA A 88 13.90 18.38 10.19
CA ALA A 88 15.37 18.38 10.22
C ALA A 88 15.99 19.33 9.19
N THR A 89 15.39 19.43 7.99
CA THR A 89 15.87 20.31 6.92
C THR A 89 15.66 21.79 7.22
N ILE A 90 14.57 22.13 7.91
CA ILE A 90 14.21 23.54 8.18
C ILE A 90 14.92 24.07 9.43
N SER A 91 15.20 23.20 10.41
CA SER A 91 15.83 23.57 11.69
C SER A 91 17.24 24.19 11.56
N GLY A 92 17.91 24.07 10.41
CA GLY A 92 19.29 24.54 10.20
C GLY A 92 19.45 25.91 9.55
N ALA A 93 18.41 26.52 8.95
CA ALA A 93 18.59 27.70 8.08
C ALA A 93 17.40 28.68 7.99
N HIS A 94 16.31 28.46 8.73
CA HIS A 94 15.02 29.14 8.51
C HIS A 94 14.49 29.83 9.78
N SER A 95 13.55 30.76 9.61
CA SER A 95 12.90 31.49 10.70
C SER A 95 12.09 30.56 11.62
N GLY A 96 11.91 30.95 12.89
CA GLY A 96 11.10 30.18 13.85
C GLY A 96 9.65 29.93 13.38
N ALA A 97 9.10 30.82 12.54
CA ALA A 97 7.78 30.66 11.94
C ALA A 97 7.74 29.52 10.91
N GLU A 98 8.79 29.36 10.10
CA GLU A 98 8.90 28.26 9.13
C GLU A 98 9.07 26.90 9.82
N ALA A 99 9.85 26.86 10.90
CA ALA A 99 9.98 25.66 11.73
C ALA A 99 8.65 25.27 12.38
N ALA A 100 7.90 26.24 12.93
CA ALA A 100 6.58 26.00 13.49
C ALA A 100 5.56 25.53 12.44
N GLY A 101 5.57 26.14 11.26
CA GLY A 101 4.73 25.73 10.13
C GLY A 101 5.03 24.31 9.64
N ALA A 102 6.32 23.95 9.55
CA ALA A 102 6.76 22.61 9.17
C ALA A 102 6.35 21.55 10.20
N ALA A 103 6.45 21.87 11.50
CA ALA A 103 6.00 21.00 12.56
C ALA A 103 4.48 20.76 12.45
N ILE A 104 3.68 21.83 12.36
CA ILE A 104 2.21 21.71 12.27
C ILE A 104 1.80 20.95 11.00
N GLY A 105 2.31 21.37 9.83
CA GLY A 105 2.00 20.75 8.55
C GLY A 105 2.43 19.28 8.48
N GLY A 106 3.64 18.97 8.93
CA GLY A 106 4.14 17.60 9.00
C GLY A 106 3.29 16.71 9.92
N THR A 107 2.90 17.22 11.09
CA THR A 107 2.05 16.46 12.03
C THR A 107 0.66 16.19 11.44
N LEU A 108 0.07 17.16 10.73
CA LEU A 108 -1.21 16.98 10.03
C LEU A 108 -1.11 15.92 8.92
N VAL A 109 -0.08 16.01 8.08
CA VAL A 109 0.16 15.06 6.99
C VAL A 109 0.41 13.66 7.55
N SER A 110 1.25 13.52 8.57
CA SER A 110 1.50 12.25 9.26
C SER A 110 0.26 11.67 9.91
N GLY A 111 -0.54 12.50 10.59
CA GLY A 111 -1.78 12.06 11.23
C GLY A 111 -2.79 11.55 10.21
N PHE A 112 -2.95 12.27 9.09
CA PHE A 112 -3.83 11.86 8.00
C PHE A 112 -3.36 10.56 7.33
N LEU A 113 -2.08 10.46 6.97
CA LEU A 113 -1.48 9.24 6.42
C LEU A 113 -1.55 8.06 7.40
N GLY A 114 -1.39 8.35 8.70
CA GLY A 114 -1.55 7.42 9.80
C GLY A 114 -2.95 6.81 9.82
N PHE A 115 -3.97 7.67 9.86
CA PHE A 115 -5.36 7.26 9.85
C PHE A 115 -5.72 6.50 8.57
N VAL A 116 -5.54 7.11 7.41
CA VAL A 116 -5.92 6.51 6.13
C VAL A 116 -5.18 5.20 5.89
N GLY A 117 -3.87 5.18 6.10
CA GLY A 117 -3.05 3.99 5.89
C GLY A 117 -3.43 2.82 6.81
N PHE A 118 -3.74 3.11 8.08
CA PHE A 118 -4.18 2.07 9.02
C PHE A 118 -5.53 1.47 8.62
N PHE A 119 -6.56 2.30 8.41
CA PHE A 119 -7.90 1.79 8.08
C PHE A 119 -7.93 1.08 6.73
N LEU A 120 -7.29 1.68 5.72
CA LEU A 120 -7.19 1.07 4.40
C LEU A 120 -6.40 -0.24 4.43
N GLY A 121 -5.32 -0.28 5.23
CA GLY A 121 -4.53 -1.49 5.49
C GLY A 121 -5.36 -2.61 6.09
N VAL A 122 -6.13 -2.32 7.14
CA VAL A 122 -7.03 -3.28 7.78
C VAL A 122 -8.08 -3.80 6.80
N ILE A 123 -8.72 -2.91 6.04
CA ILE A 123 -9.75 -3.29 5.05
C ILE A 123 -9.16 -4.22 3.99
N PHE A 124 -8.05 -3.84 3.37
CA PHE A 124 -7.43 -4.66 2.33
C PHE A 124 -6.90 -5.99 2.87
N LEU A 125 -6.37 -6.01 4.09
CA LEU A 125 -5.91 -7.23 4.74
C LEU A 125 -7.10 -8.18 5.00
N ILE A 126 -8.19 -7.69 5.59
CA ILE A 126 -9.38 -8.50 5.87
C ILE A 126 -9.95 -9.07 4.56
N ILE A 127 -10.20 -8.22 3.56
CA ILE A 127 -10.75 -8.69 2.28
C ILE A 127 -9.78 -9.65 1.60
N GLY A 128 -8.48 -9.35 1.59
CA GLY A 128 -7.46 -10.21 1.01
C GLY A 128 -7.36 -11.58 1.66
N LEU A 129 -7.51 -11.66 2.99
CA LEU A 129 -7.50 -12.93 3.73
C LEU A 129 -8.78 -13.76 3.51
N LEU A 130 -9.92 -13.10 3.29
CA LEU A 130 -11.19 -13.77 3.05
C LEU A 130 -11.34 -14.25 1.59
N VAL A 131 -10.79 -13.52 0.62
CA VAL A 131 -10.89 -13.85 -0.79
C VAL A 131 -9.99 -15.04 -1.16
N GLY A 132 -10.50 -15.94 -2.00
CA GLY A 132 -9.71 -17.02 -2.59
C GLY A 132 -9.25 -18.09 -1.60
N ARG A 133 -9.93 -18.21 -0.44
CA ARG A 133 -9.76 -19.35 0.48
C ARG A 133 -10.20 -20.64 -0.21
N ASP A 134 -9.39 -21.68 -0.07
CA ASP A 134 -9.75 -23.02 -0.52
C ASP A 134 -10.89 -23.53 0.37
N LYS A 135 -11.99 -23.99 -0.23
CA LYS A 135 -13.11 -24.58 0.51
C LYS A 135 -12.65 -25.94 1.05
N GLN A 136 -12.62 -26.08 2.37
CA GLN A 136 -12.31 -27.35 3.02
C GLN A 136 -13.56 -28.22 2.96
N ILE A 137 -13.60 -29.19 2.04
CA ILE A 137 -14.71 -30.14 1.91
C ILE A 137 -14.41 -31.32 2.84
N VAL A 138 -15.20 -31.47 3.90
CA VAL A 138 -15.11 -32.63 4.80
C VAL A 138 -16.02 -33.72 4.25
N TYR A 139 -15.43 -34.82 3.80
CA TYR A 139 -16.20 -35.99 3.38
C TYR A 139 -16.58 -36.80 4.61
N ILE A 140 -17.88 -36.92 4.88
CA ILE A 140 -18.41 -37.81 5.91
C ILE A 140 -18.65 -39.17 5.23
N GLN A 141 -17.93 -40.20 5.65
CA GLN A 141 -18.22 -41.56 5.18
C GLN A 141 -19.52 -42.06 5.84
N PRO A 142 -20.50 -42.58 5.07
CA PRO A 142 -21.66 -43.23 5.66
C PRO A 142 -21.24 -44.49 6.42
N PRO A 143 -21.92 -44.82 7.54
CA PRO A 143 -21.60 -46.02 8.32
C PRO A 143 -21.76 -47.29 7.46
N PRO A 144 -20.97 -48.36 7.73
CA PRO A 144 -21.10 -49.60 6.99
C PRO A 144 -22.49 -50.18 7.23
N ASN A 145 -23.19 -50.51 6.15
CA ASN A 145 -24.46 -51.19 6.20
C ASN A 145 -24.20 -52.59 6.78
N SER A 146 -24.62 -52.83 8.02
CA SER A 146 -24.62 -54.14 8.68
C SER A 146 -25.76 -55.02 8.16
#